data_AF-T1JKX8-F1
#
_entry.id   AF-T1JKX8-F1
#
_cell.length_a   1.000
_cell.length_b   1.000
_cell.length_c   1.000
_cell.angle_alpha   90.00
_cell.angle_beta   90.00
_cell.angle_gamma   90.00
#
_symmetry.space_group_name_H-M   'P 1'
#
loop_
_entity.id
_entity.type
_entity.pdbx_description
1 polymer ?
#
loop_
_entity_poly.entity_id
_entity_poly.type
_entity_poly.pdbx_seq_one_letter_code
_entity_poly.pdbx_strand_id
1 'polypeptide(L)'
;MKISFILFTITCATVIPIAYFENRVERQLGGGGGGGGGGGGGGGGGGGGGGGGGRGGGGGGRFDDFVFPPNAESRSEECTTSTRNVGECKPLSECIVLISDIQSIGRSTCLLEEGVNGVCCPLIEQVAFAADSVSLSAPARSEAPSRESLPEISRNDVNTAAQSGDAALASRDKLEEELLFRGLTVQRGTPEDFHQNFLKTFNTGMILGRTAIRSEHASNEISK
;
A
#
# COMPACT_ATOMS: atom_id res chain seq x y z
N MET A 1 47.51 57.89 7.67
CA MET A 1 47.66 56.48 8.14
C MET A 1 46.48 56.08 9.03
N LYS A 2 45.26 55.87 8.49
CA LYS A 2 44.12 55.28 9.24
C LYS A 2 43.09 54.53 8.37
N ILE A 3 43.36 54.32 7.08
CA ILE A 3 42.37 53.76 6.11
C ILE A 3 42.60 52.28 5.81
N SER A 4 43.78 51.71 6.09
CA SER A 4 44.07 50.30 5.79
C SER A 4 43.45 49.26 6.74
N PHE A 5 42.91 49.66 7.89
CA PHE A 5 42.39 48.70 8.88
C PHE A 5 40.92 48.28 8.65
N ILE A 6 40.15 49.06 7.90
CA ILE A 6 38.70 48.81 7.72
C ILE A 6 38.43 47.84 6.55
N LEU A 7 39.33 47.78 5.56
CA LEU A 7 39.17 46.87 4.42
C LEU A 7 39.55 45.41 4.72
N PHE A 8 40.30 45.14 5.79
CA PHE A 8 40.68 43.77 6.15
C PHE A 8 39.59 43.04 6.97
N THR A 9 38.69 43.77 7.62
CA THR A 9 37.56 43.18 8.36
C THR A 9 36.37 42.83 7.46
N ILE A 10 36.24 43.43 6.28
CA ILE A 10 35.08 43.21 5.39
C ILE A 10 35.26 41.96 4.52
N THR A 11 36.50 41.55 4.21
CA THR A 11 36.75 40.34 3.41
C THR A 11 36.74 39.03 4.20
N CYS A 12 36.91 39.07 5.54
CA CYS A 12 36.78 37.86 6.38
C CYS A 12 35.33 37.45 6.67
N ALA A 13 34.34 38.31 6.40
CA ALA A 13 32.94 38.00 6.66
C ALA A 13 32.21 37.32 5.47
N THR A 14 32.81 37.30 4.28
CA THR A 14 32.16 36.77 3.06
C THR A 14 32.79 35.49 2.51
N VAL A 15 33.77 34.90 3.20
CA VAL A 15 34.36 33.59 2.83
C VAL A 15 34.17 32.61 3.99
N ILE A 16 32.92 32.41 4.38
CA ILE A 16 32.50 31.22 5.13
C ILE A 16 32.26 30.12 4.08
N PRO A 17 32.86 28.94 4.22
CA PRO A 17 32.79 27.88 3.22
C PRO A 17 31.36 27.37 3.03
N ILE A 18 30.91 27.32 1.77
CA ILE A 18 29.72 26.61 1.28
C ILE A 18 30.00 25.10 1.33
N ALA A 19 30.29 24.58 2.52
CA ALA A 19 30.58 23.17 2.74
C ALA A 19 30.03 22.71 4.10
N TYR A 20 28.80 23.09 4.44
CA TYR A 20 28.03 22.51 5.56
C TYR A 20 26.54 22.84 5.38
N PHE A 21 25.93 22.32 4.33
CA PHE A 21 24.47 22.26 4.23
C PHE A 21 24.04 20.88 3.71
N GLU A 22 24.44 19.84 4.43
CA GLU A 22 23.73 18.57 4.44
C GLU A 22 23.10 18.35 5.82
N ASN A 23 21.79 18.15 5.80
CA ASN A 23 20.96 17.45 6.78
C ASN A 23 20.85 18.02 8.20
N ARG A 24 19.86 18.90 8.39
CA ARG A 24 19.04 18.94 9.61
C ARG A 24 17.70 19.65 9.39
N VAL A 25 16.74 18.92 8.84
CA VAL A 25 15.31 19.16 9.07
C VAL A 25 14.72 17.88 9.67
N GLU A 26 15.15 17.60 10.91
CA GLU A 26 14.38 16.75 11.81
C GLU A 26 14.50 17.32 13.23
N ARG A 27 13.32 17.57 13.83
CA ARG A 27 13.02 17.68 15.27
C ARG A 27 13.17 19.04 15.96
N GLN A 28 12.12 19.85 15.85
CA GLN A 28 11.36 20.29 17.02
C GLN A 28 9.97 19.64 16.84
N LEU A 29 9.58 18.63 17.60
CA LEU A 29 9.07 18.76 18.97
C LEU A 29 9.30 17.43 19.74
N GLY A 30 9.92 17.50 20.93
CA GLY A 30 9.70 16.51 22.00
C GLY A 30 10.84 15.54 22.37
N GLY A 31 11.76 15.99 23.24
CA GLY A 31 12.08 15.30 24.50
C GLY A 31 13.10 14.13 24.55
N GLY A 32 14.27 14.42 25.13
CA GLY A 32 15.14 13.51 25.92
C GLY A 32 15.98 12.49 25.13
N GLY A 33 17.26 12.22 25.38
CA GLY A 33 18.23 12.64 26.39
C GLY A 33 19.39 11.62 26.38
N GLY A 34 20.65 12.08 26.44
CA GLY A 34 21.87 11.27 26.63
C GLY A 34 22.30 10.41 25.42
N GLY A 35 23.56 10.24 25.05
CA GLY A 35 24.85 10.55 25.68
C GLY A 35 25.82 9.39 25.42
N GLY A 36 27.00 9.69 24.86
CA GLY A 36 28.16 8.77 24.72
C GLY A 36 28.07 7.78 23.55
N GLY A 37 29.11 7.47 22.78
CA GLY A 37 30.55 7.71 22.92
C GLY A 37 31.31 6.40 22.60
N GLY A 38 32.30 6.47 21.70
CA GLY A 38 33.29 5.41 21.41
C GLY A 38 32.76 4.25 20.55
N GLY A 39 33.45 3.73 19.54
CA GLY A 39 34.88 3.72 19.27
C GLY A 39 35.41 2.28 19.38
N GLY A 40 36.02 1.77 18.30
CA GLY A 40 37.01 0.70 18.37
C GLY A 40 36.56 -0.72 17.99
N GLY A 41 37.02 -1.15 16.82
CA GLY A 41 38.02 -2.22 16.71
C GLY A 41 37.60 -3.66 17.01
N GLY A 42 37.58 -4.47 15.94
CA GLY A 42 38.49 -5.60 15.79
C GLY A 42 38.16 -6.94 16.48
N GLY A 43 38.34 -8.01 15.70
CA GLY A 43 38.89 -9.26 16.21
C GLY A 43 37.91 -10.41 16.41
N GLY A 44 37.95 -11.34 15.45
CA GLY A 44 38.34 -12.72 15.72
C GLY A 44 37.44 -13.61 16.56
N GLY A 45 36.90 -14.64 15.88
CA GLY A 45 37.13 -16.02 16.28
C GLY A 45 36.08 -16.69 17.16
N GLY A 46 35.91 -17.98 16.90
CA GLY A 46 35.57 -18.95 17.93
C GLY A 46 34.10 -19.37 18.01
N GLY A 47 33.83 -20.51 17.36
CA GLY A 47 33.10 -21.68 17.85
C GLY A 47 32.18 -21.59 19.08
N GLY A 48 31.12 -22.39 19.02
CA GLY A 48 30.41 -22.82 20.21
C GLY A 48 28.93 -22.98 19.95
N GLY A 49 28.47 -24.23 19.94
CA GLY A 49 27.07 -24.56 19.79
C GLY A 49 26.23 -24.21 21.01
N GLY A 50 24.96 -24.58 20.94
CA GLY A 50 24.03 -24.44 22.05
C GLY A 50 22.62 -24.28 21.51
N GLY A 51 21.84 -25.34 21.67
CA GLY A 51 20.43 -25.36 21.32
C GLY A 51 19.61 -24.34 22.11
N GLY A 52 18.39 -24.14 21.63
CA GLY A 52 17.38 -23.37 22.33
C GLY A 52 16.11 -23.42 21.52
N GLY A 53 15.29 -24.44 21.78
CA GLY A 53 13.96 -24.55 21.19
C GLY A 53 13.09 -23.38 21.63
N GLY A 54 12.76 -22.50 20.68
CA GLY A 54 11.72 -21.49 20.85
C GLY A 54 10.43 -21.98 20.21
N ARG A 55 9.56 -22.62 21.00
CA ARG A 55 8.15 -22.81 20.63
C ARG A 55 7.46 -21.44 20.70
N GLY A 56 7.55 -20.66 19.63
CA GLY A 56 6.77 -19.44 19.46
C GLY A 56 5.35 -19.81 19.04
N GLY A 57 4.43 -19.83 20.00
CA GLY A 57 3.01 -20.03 19.74
C GLY A 57 2.47 -18.91 18.85
N GLY A 58 2.03 -19.28 17.65
CA GLY A 58 1.22 -18.42 16.80
C GLY A 58 -0.10 -18.16 17.52
N GLY A 59 -0.21 -16.97 18.13
CA GLY A 59 -1.48 -16.40 18.52
C GLY A 59 -2.28 -16.13 17.26
N GLY A 60 -3.04 -17.12 16.80
CA GLY A 60 -4.13 -16.94 15.88
C GLY A 60 -5.12 -16.00 16.54
N GLY A 61 -5.00 -14.71 16.22
CA GLY A 61 -6.06 -13.74 16.48
C GLY A 61 -7.31 -14.29 15.84
N ARG A 62 -8.21 -14.81 16.67
CA ARG A 62 -9.55 -15.19 16.25
C ARG A 62 -10.21 -13.93 15.72
N PHE A 63 -10.45 -13.88 14.42
CA PHE A 63 -11.34 -12.89 13.80
C PHE A 63 -12.82 -13.21 14.09
N ASP A 64 -13.09 -14.07 15.10
CA ASP A 64 -14.44 -14.55 15.44
C ASP A 64 -15.30 -13.51 16.18
N ASP A 65 -14.77 -12.32 16.50
CA ASP A 65 -15.51 -11.26 17.22
C ASP A 65 -15.91 -10.06 16.35
N PHE A 66 -15.79 -10.17 15.01
CA PHE A 66 -16.64 -9.36 14.14
C PHE A 66 -18.03 -9.99 14.13
N VAL A 67 -18.79 -9.73 15.20
CA VAL A 67 -20.24 -9.94 15.19
C VAL A 67 -20.81 -8.96 14.17
N PHE A 68 -20.93 -9.40 12.93
CA PHE A 68 -21.81 -8.74 11.97
C PHE A 68 -23.20 -8.79 12.61
N PRO A 69 -23.84 -7.63 12.87
CA PRO A 69 -25.18 -7.62 13.43
C PRO A 69 -26.05 -8.53 12.57
N PRO A 70 -26.82 -9.45 13.19
CA PRO A 70 -27.65 -10.39 12.45
C PRO A 70 -28.50 -9.59 11.47
N ASN A 71 -28.41 -9.94 10.17
CA ASN A 71 -29.12 -9.33 9.05
C ASN A 71 -30.32 -8.54 9.53
N ALA A 72 -30.15 -7.24 9.76
CA ALA A 72 -31.27 -6.37 9.96
C ALA A 72 -32.03 -6.49 8.63
N GLU A 73 -33.22 -7.10 8.66
CA GLU A 73 -34.15 -7.11 7.53
C GLU A 73 -34.51 -5.65 7.27
N SER A 74 -33.64 -4.98 6.51
CA SER A 74 -33.83 -3.62 6.08
C SER A 74 -35.03 -3.65 5.15
N ARG A 75 -36.05 -2.87 5.50
CA ARG A 75 -37.19 -2.66 4.61
C ARG A 75 -36.66 -1.90 3.41
N SER A 76 -36.35 -2.60 2.33
CA SER A 76 -35.88 -1.95 1.11
C SER A 76 -37.05 -1.23 0.47
N GLU A 77 -36.95 0.09 0.37
CA GLU A 77 -37.86 0.88 -0.45
C GLU A 77 -37.63 0.57 -1.93
N GLU A 78 -38.72 0.46 -2.69
CA GLU A 78 -38.67 0.34 -4.15
C GLU A 78 -38.08 1.63 -4.75
N CYS A 79 -37.13 1.47 -5.65
CA CYS A 79 -36.46 2.56 -6.35
C CYS A 79 -36.43 2.30 -7.86
N THR A 80 -36.02 3.29 -8.65
CA THR A 80 -35.87 3.14 -10.11
C THR A 80 -34.42 3.35 -10.51
N THR A 81 -33.84 2.40 -11.24
CA THR A 81 -32.46 2.47 -11.73
C THR A 81 -32.31 3.49 -12.86
N SER A 82 -31.07 3.86 -13.20
CA SER A 82 -30.78 4.71 -14.36
C SER A 82 -31.31 4.17 -15.72
N THR A 83 -31.52 2.85 -15.82
CA THR A 83 -32.12 2.19 -16.98
C THR A 83 -33.65 2.17 -16.96
N ARG A 84 -34.28 2.85 -15.98
CA ARG A 84 -35.73 2.88 -15.75
C ARG A 84 -36.34 1.53 -15.34
N ASN A 85 -35.55 0.64 -14.74
CA ASN A 85 -36.04 -0.61 -14.17
C ASN A 85 -36.38 -0.42 -12.69
N VAL A 86 -37.37 -1.15 -12.20
CA VAL A 86 -37.69 -1.19 -10.76
C VAL A 86 -36.59 -1.95 -10.03
N GLY A 87 -36.19 -1.45 -8.87
CA GLY A 87 -35.12 -1.98 -8.05
C GLY A 87 -35.39 -1.82 -6.57
N GLU A 88 -34.45 -2.30 -5.76
CA GLU A 88 -34.44 -2.16 -4.31
C GLU A 88 -33.27 -1.28 -3.87
N CYS A 89 -33.55 -0.34 -2.97
CA CYS A 89 -32.51 0.50 -2.38
C CYS A 89 -31.68 -0.30 -1.38
N LYS A 90 -30.38 -0.50 -1.67
CA LYS A 90 -29.47 -1.28 -0.82
C LYS A 90 -28.11 -0.60 -0.63
N PRO A 91 -27.33 -0.99 0.39
CA PRO A 91 -25.93 -0.59 0.50
C PRO A 91 -25.15 -1.04 -0.73
N LEU A 92 -24.15 -0.25 -1.15
CA LEU A 92 -23.32 -0.57 -2.32
C LEU A 92 -22.65 -1.96 -2.21
N SER A 93 -22.33 -2.40 -0.99
CA SER A 93 -21.74 -3.71 -0.71
C SER A 93 -22.65 -4.89 -1.05
N GLU A 94 -23.97 -4.70 -1.03
CA GLU A 94 -24.95 -5.75 -1.39
C GLU A 94 -25.28 -5.77 -2.88
N CYS A 95 -24.79 -4.78 -3.63
CA CYS A 95 -25.14 -4.55 -5.03
C CYS A 95 -23.99 -4.92 -6.00
N ILE A 96 -23.50 -6.16 -5.93
CA ILE A 96 -22.32 -6.61 -6.70
C ILE A 96 -22.46 -6.35 -8.21
N VAL A 97 -23.68 -6.46 -8.76
CA VAL A 97 -23.94 -6.30 -10.20
C VAL A 97 -23.64 -4.90 -10.72
N LEU A 98 -23.68 -3.87 -9.85
CA LEU A 98 -23.37 -2.49 -10.22
C LEU A 98 -21.87 -2.14 -10.13
N ILE A 99 -21.02 -2.99 -9.57
CA ILE A 99 -19.57 -2.71 -9.46
C ILE A 99 -18.90 -2.61 -10.84
N SER A 100 -19.45 -3.30 -11.84
CA SER A 100 -18.96 -3.23 -13.23
C SER A 100 -19.37 -1.93 -13.96
N ASP A 101 -20.36 -1.18 -13.46
CA ASP A 101 -20.86 0.06 -14.06
C ASP A 101 -20.81 1.23 -13.07
N ILE A 102 -19.58 1.60 -12.69
CA ILE A 102 -19.30 2.70 -11.74
C ILE A 102 -19.94 4.03 -12.18
N GLN A 103 -20.09 4.25 -13.48
CA GLN A 103 -20.68 5.50 -14.00
C GLN A 103 -22.18 5.60 -13.74
N SER A 104 -22.89 4.47 -13.72
CA SER A 104 -24.33 4.41 -13.44
C SER A 104 -24.68 4.58 -11.95
N ILE A 105 -23.74 4.30 -11.04
CA ILE A 105 -23.93 4.37 -9.58
C ILE A 105 -24.35 5.78 -9.15
N GLY A 106 -23.67 6.82 -9.65
CA GLY A 106 -23.96 8.20 -9.28
C GLY A 106 -25.35 8.70 -9.70
N ARG A 107 -25.99 8.02 -10.66
CA ARG A 107 -27.34 8.35 -11.14
C ARG A 107 -28.44 7.52 -10.49
N SER A 108 -28.06 6.48 -9.73
CA SER A 108 -28.97 5.50 -9.16
C SER A 108 -28.87 5.50 -7.63
N THR A 109 -28.67 6.67 -7.01
CA THR A 109 -28.61 6.79 -5.54
C THR A 109 -30.00 6.85 -4.93
N CYS A 110 -30.14 6.34 -3.71
CA CYS A 110 -31.39 6.33 -2.94
C CYS A 110 -31.09 6.54 -1.45
N LEU A 111 -32.09 6.81 -0.62
CA LEU A 111 -31.94 7.03 0.82
C LEU A 111 -32.42 5.81 1.59
N LEU A 112 -31.60 5.28 2.51
CA LEU A 112 -32.02 4.24 3.46
C LEU A 112 -32.66 4.86 4.72
N GLU A 113 -33.36 4.04 5.52
CA GLU A 113 -34.10 4.46 6.73
C GLU A 113 -33.24 5.23 7.76
N GLU A 114 -31.91 5.12 7.71
CA GLU A 114 -30.97 5.81 8.60
C GLU A 114 -30.35 7.09 8.01
N GLY A 115 -30.85 7.56 6.86
CA GLY A 115 -30.27 8.72 6.15
C GLY A 115 -28.93 8.42 5.48
N VAL A 116 -28.56 7.14 5.38
CA VAL A 116 -27.39 6.66 4.65
C VAL A 116 -27.72 6.60 3.16
N ASN A 117 -26.77 7.00 2.31
CA ASN A 117 -26.92 6.90 0.87
C ASN A 117 -26.75 5.45 0.41
N GLY A 118 -27.76 4.92 -0.26
CA GLY A 118 -27.75 3.64 -0.95
C GLY A 118 -27.64 3.77 -2.44
N VAL A 119 -27.67 2.61 -3.10
CA VAL A 119 -27.78 2.48 -4.55
C VAL A 119 -29.01 1.64 -4.89
N CYS A 120 -29.67 2.01 -5.97
CA CYS A 120 -30.81 1.31 -6.49
C CYS A 120 -30.33 0.07 -7.28
N CYS A 121 -30.47 -1.10 -6.66
CA CYS A 121 -30.12 -2.36 -7.29
C CYS A 121 -31.31 -2.82 -8.12
N PRO A 122 -31.15 -3.10 -9.43
CA PRO A 122 -32.24 -3.69 -10.19
C PRO A 122 -32.70 -4.95 -9.48
N LEU A 123 -34.02 -5.11 -9.33
CA LEU A 123 -34.57 -6.41 -9.00
C LEU A 123 -34.15 -7.30 -10.16
N ILE A 124 -33.16 -8.15 -9.91
CA ILE A 124 -32.96 -9.32 -10.74
C ILE A 124 -34.18 -10.15 -10.38
N GLU A 125 -35.30 -9.81 -11.03
CA GLU A 125 -36.56 -10.51 -11.00
C GLU A 125 -36.15 -11.92 -11.26
N GLN A 126 -36.01 -12.71 -10.17
CA GLN A 126 -35.12 -13.86 -10.07
C GLN A 126 -35.24 -14.51 -11.40
N VAL A 127 -34.23 -14.32 -12.27
CA VAL A 127 -34.46 -14.68 -13.67
C VAL A 127 -34.85 -16.11 -13.46
N ALA A 128 -36.09 -16.44 -13.82
CA ALA A 128 -36.41 -17.80 -13.94
C ALA A 128 -35.55 -18.16 -15.15
N PHE A 129 -34.24 -18.41 -14.95
CA PHE A 129 -33.75 -19.76 -14.83
C PHE A 129 -34.94 -20.64 -14.48
N ALA A 130 -35.82 -20.78 -15.47
CA ALA A 130 -36.61 -21.94 -15.67
C ALA A 130 -35.62 -23.01 -15.31
N ALA A 131 -35.92 -23.75 -14.26
CA ALA A 131 -35.22 -24.97 -13.98
C ALA A 131 -35.50 -25.99 -15.11
N ASP A 132 -35.53 -25.56 -16.38
CA ASP A 132 -34.66 -26.16 -17.38
C ASP A 132 -33.31 -26.26 -16.70
N SER A 133 -33.13 -27.42 -16.08
CA SER A 133 -31.87 -27.91 -15.60
C SER A 133 -30.90 -27.77 -16.76
N VAL A 134 -30.25 -26.62 -16.86
CA VAL A 134 -28.91 -26.56 -17.39
C VAL A 134 -28.20 -27.50 -16.45
N SER A 135 -28.06 -28.75 -16.91
CA SER A 135 -27.11 -29.68 -16.35
C SER A 135 -25.80 -28.94 -16.54
N LEU A 136 -25.44 -28.15 -15.52
CA LEU A 136 -24.08 -27.75 -15.22
C LEU A 136 -23.38 -29.06 -14.94
N SER A 137 -23.17 -29.83 -16.00
CA SER A 137 -22.24 -30.93 -16.02
C SER A 137 -20.97 -30.28 -15.54
N ALA A 138 -20.53 -30.67 -14.34
CA ALA A 138 -19.26 -30.24 -13.80
C ALA A 138 -18.27 -30.31 -14.97
N PRO A 139 -17.57 -29.21 -15.30
CA PRO A 139 -16.70 -29.17 -16.47
C PRO A 139 -15.90 -30.47 -16.47
N ALA A 140 -16.02 -31.22 -17.58
CA ALA A 140 -15.54 -32.60 -17.68
C ALA A 140 -14.19 -32.65 -16.99
N ARG A 141 -14.12 -33.39 -15.87
CA ARG A 141 -13.07 -33.30 -14.86
C ARG A 141 -11.75 -33.21 -15.59
N SER A 142 -11.23 -31.97 -15.71
CA SER A 142 -10.05 -31.71 -16.52
C SER A 142 -9.02 -32.69 -16.03
N GLU A 143 -8.44 -33.49 -16.94
CA GLU A 143 -7.37 -34.43 -16.56
C GLU A 143 -6.45 -33.66 -15.62
N ALA A 144 -6.26 -34.21 -14.41
CA ALA A 144 -5.54 -33.51 -13.35
C ALA A 144 -4.25 -32.98 -14.00
N PRO A 145 -4.01 -31.65 -13.99
CA PRO A 145 -2.92 -31.07 -14.74
C PRO A 145 -1.68 -31.88 -14.43
N SER A 146 -1.00 -32.35 -15.48
CA SER A 146 0.22 -33.13 -15.34
C SER A 146 1.07 -32.42 -14.31
N ARG A 147 1.46 -33.14 -13.25
CA ARG A 147 2.29 -32.58 -12.17
C ARG A 147 3.63 -32.18 -12.78
N GLU A 148 3.69 -30.98 -13.33
CA GLU A 148 4.94 -30.35 -13.71
C GLU A 148 5.76 -30.27 -12.42
N SER A 149 6.95 -30.86 -12.46
CA SER A 149 7.88 -30.77 -11.35
C SER A 149 8.25 -29.31 -11.17
N LEU A 150 7.79 -28.71 -10.07
CA LEU A 150 8.24 -27.38 -9.65
C LEU A 150 9.77 -27.37 -9.61
N PRO A 151 10.44 -26.39 -10.22
CA PRO A 151 11.89 -26.28 -10.15
C PRO A 151 12.32 -26.13 -8.69
N GLU A 152 13.42 -26.77 -8.32
CA GLU A 152 14.00 -26.60 -6.99
C GLU A 152 14.57 -25.18 -6.87
N ILE A 153 13.92 -24.33 -6.07
CA ILE A 153 14.41 -22.98 -5.77
C ILE A 153 15.59 -23.11 -4.80
N SER A 154 16.79 -22.77 -5.26
CA SER A 154 17.99 -22.79 -4.44
C SER A 154 18.08 -21.56 -3.53
N ARG A 155 18.89 -21.63 -2.48
CA ARG A 155 19.19 -20.48 -1.62
C ARG A 155 19.84 -19.33 -2.41
N ASN A 156 20.58 -19.64 -3.47
CA ASN A 156 21.20 -18.64 -4.32
C ASN A 156 20.15 -17.85 -5.12
N ASP A 157 19.09 -18.50 -5.56
CA ASP A 157 18.00 -17.85 -6.31
C ASP A 157 17.24 -16.88 -5.41
N VAL A 158 16.96 -17.27 -4.16
CA VAL A 158 16.32 -16.40 -3.17
C VAL A 158 17.19 -15.17 -2.86
N ASN A 159 18.51 -15.35 -2.71
CA ASN A 159 19.42 -14.22 -2.47
C ASN A 159 19.51 -13.28 -3.68
N THR A 160 19.54 -13.84 -4.89
CA THR A 160 19.58 -13.08 -6.15
C THR A 160 18.29 -12.28 -6.32
N ALA A 161 17.15 -12.90 -6.04
CA ALA A 161 15.85 -12.27 -6.05
C ALA A 161 15.72 -11.14 -5.02
N ALA A 162 16.21 -11.34 -3.80
CA ALA A 162 16.25 -10.30 -2.78
C ALA A 162 17.11 -9.10 -3.22
N GLN A 163 18.29 -9.36 -3.81
CA GLN A 163 19.16 -8.31 -4.36
C GLN A 163 18.49 -7.57 -5.52
N SER A 164 17.75 -8.26 -6.39
CA SER A 164 16.96 -7.65 -7.46
C SER A 164 15.90 -6.70 -6.91
N GLY A 165 15.16 -7.13 -5.87
CA GLY A 165 14.19 -6.29 -5.18
C GLY A 165 14.82 -5.05 -4.51
N ASP A 166 15.98 -5.20 -3.88
CA ASP A 166 16.71 -4.08 -3.28
C ASP A 166 17.25 -3.09 -4.32
N ALA A 167 17.76 -3.60 -5.45
CA ALA A 167 18.23 -2.77 -6.56
C ALA A 167 17.08 -1.97 -7.20
N ALA A 168 15.88 -2.56 -7.31
CA ALA A 168 14.69 -1.87 -7.80
C ALA A 168 14.27 -0.72 -6.86
N LEU A 169 14.26 -0.95 -5.55
CA LEU A 169 13.98 0.10 -4.56
C LEU A 169 15.02 1.22 -4.61
N ALA A 170 16.31 0.90 -4.66
CA ALA A 170 17.38 1.90 -4.75
C ALA A 170 17.27 2.75 -6.04
N SER A 171 16.89 2.12 -7.15
CA SER A 171 16.65 2.83 -8.41
C SER A 171 15.47 3.80 -8.32
N ARG A 172 14.40 3.40 -7.61
CA ARG A 172 13.23 4.24 -7.35
C ARG A 172 13.58 5.45 -6.47
N ASP A 173 14.31 5.22 -5.38
CA ASP A 173 14.74 6.29 -4.46
C ASP A 173 15.61 7.32 -5.21
N LYS A 174 16.52 6.86 -6.05
CA LYS A 174 17.36 7.74 -6.88
C LYS A 174 16.53 8.57 -7.86
N LEU A 175 15.51 7.97 -8.47
CA LEU A 175 14.60 8.70 -9.36
C LEU A 175 13.80 9.75 -8.59
N GLU A 176 13.29 9.41 -7.41
CA GLU A 176 12.59 10.36 -6.53
C GLU A 176 13.48 11.56 -6.18
N GLU A 177 14.74 11.32 -5.81
CA GLU A 177 15.73 12.36 -5.54
C GLU A 177 16.00 13.25 -6.77
N GLU A 178 16.16 12.65 -7.94
CA GLU A 178 16.39 13.37 -9.19
C GLU A 178 15.19 14.27 -9.57
N LEU A 179 13.97 13.75 -9.40
CA LEU A 179 12.74 14.52 -9.64
C LEU A 179 12.64 15.71 -8.68
N LEU A 180 12.96 15.49 -7.40
CA LEU A 180 13.02 16.56 -6.39
C LEU A 180 14.06 17.62 -6.77
N PHE A 181 15.27 17.22 -7.16
CA PHE A 181 16.33 18.14 -7.58
C PHE A 181 15.93 18.99 -8.79
N ARG A 182 15.20 18.41 -9.74
CA ARG A 182 14.67 19.12 -10.92
C ARG A 182 13.45 20.01 -10.61
N GLY A 183 12.98 20.04 -9.37
CA GLY A 183 11.76 20.76 -8.98
C GLY A 183 10.48 20.16 -9.58
N LEU A 184 10.54 18.91 -10.06
CA LEU A 184 9.41 18.17 -10.59
C LEU A 184 8.63 17.57 -9.41
N THR A 185 7.91 18.43 -8.72
CA THR A 185 6.99 18.07 -7.63
C THR A 185 5.55 18.24 -8.10
N VAL A 186 4.63 17.57 -7.42
CA VAL A 186 3.20 17.78 -7.63
C VAL A 186 2.88 19.25 -7.33
N GLN A 187 2.30 19.94 -8.31
CA GLN A 187 1.97 21.36 -8.18
C GLN A 187 0.77 21.53 -7.25
N ARG A 188 0.83 22.53 -6.35
CA ARG A 188 -0.28 22.79 -5.43
C ARG A 188 -1.56 23.15 -6.18
N GLY A 189 -2.67 22.60 -5.70
CA GLY A 189 -4.00 22.85 -6.26
C GLY A 189 -4.32 22.10 -7.56
N THR A 190 -3.44 21.20 -8.03
CA THR A 190 -3.79 20.29 -9.12
C THR A 190 -4.55 19.06 -8.58
N PRO A 191 -5.29 18.32 -9.43
CA PRO A 191 -5.95 17.08 -9.02
C PRO A 191 -5.01 16.06 -8.37
N GLU A 192 -3.75 16.03 -8.76
CA GLU A 192 -2.71 15.18 -8.17
C GLU A 192 -2.39 15.59 -6.73
N ASP A 193 -2.33 16.90 -6.43
CA ASP A 193 -2.14 17.41 -5.05
C ASP A 193 -3.35 17.03 -4.18
N PHE A 194 -4.56 17.16 -4.71
CA PHE A 194 -5.76 16.69 -4.02
C PHE A 194 -5.73 15.18 -3.78
N HIS A 195 -5.28 14.40 -4.77
CA HIS A 195 -5.18 12.95 -4.63
C HIS A 195 -4.15 12.54 -3.58
N GLN A 196 -2.98 13.19 -3.55
CA GLN A 196 -1.98 12.98 -2.50
C GLN A 196 -2.49 13.35 -1.11
N ASN A 197 -3.24 14.45 -1.01
CA ASN A 197 -3.83 14.89 0.27
C ASN A 197 -5.00 14.00 0.72
N PHE A 198 -5.76 13.42 -0.21
CA PHE A 198 -6.83 12.46 0.06
C PHE A 198 -6.26 11.14 0.57
N LEU A 199 -5.27 10.60 -0.13
CA LEU A 199 -4.53 9.41 0.26
C LEU A 199 -3.34 9.77 1.13
N LYS A 200 -3.58 10.44 2.28
CA LYS A 200 -2.51 10.75 3.23
C LYS A 200 -1.63 9.52 3.40
N THR A 201 -0.38 9.61 2.97
CA THR A 201 0.56 8.50 3.04
C THR A 201 0.92 8.29 4.49
N PHE A 202 0.20 7.37 5.14
CA PHE A 202 0.59 6.91 6.47
C PHE A 202 1.96 6.24 6.35
N ASN A 203 2.81 6.42 7.36
CA ASN A 203 4.15 5.80 7.39
C ASN A 203 4.06 4.28 7.13
N THR A 204 3.04 3.63 7.70
CA THR A 204 2.70 2.23 7.44
C THR A 204 2.45 1.93 5.96
N GLY A 205 1.72 2.78 5.24
CA GLY A 205 1.45 2.63 3.82
C GLY A 205 2.72 2.73 2.97
N MET A 206 3.63 3.65 3.31
CA MET A 206 4.93 3.74 2.63
C MET A 206 5.80 2.50 2.86
N ILE A 207 5.85 2.00 4.10
CA ILE A 207 6.58 0.76 4.43
C ILE A 207 6.00 -0.42 3.64
N LEU A 208 4.68 -0.60 3.68
CA LEU A 208 4.00 -1.67 2.95
C LEU A 208 4.24 -1.57 1.44
N GLY A 209 4.18 -0.37 0.86
CA GLY A 209 4.46 -0.15 -0.56
C GLY A 209 5.91 -0.52 -0.94
N ARG A 210 6.90 -0.18 -0.10
CA ARG A 210 8.30 -0.56 -0.34
C ARG A 210 8.50 -2.07 -0.21
N THR A 211 7.87 -2.71 0.78
CA THR A 211 7.89 -4.18 0.93
C THR A 211 7.22 -4.87 -0.27
N ALA A 212 6.11 -4.34 -0.78
CA ALA A 212 5.42 -4.88 -1.94
C ALA A 212 6.29 -4.84 -3.20
N ILE A 213 6.94 -3.71 -3.49
CA ILE A 213 7.85 -3.58 -4.64
C ILE A 213 9.02 -4.55 -4.53
N ARG A 214 9.64 -4.65 -3.33
CA ARG A 214 10.72 -5.63 -3.10
C ARG A 214 10.24 -7.05 -3.39
N SER A 215 9.05 -7.41 -2.90
CA SER A 215 8.47 -8.74 -3.10
C SER A 215 8.15 -9.01 -4.56
N GLU A 216 7.56 -8.06 -5.28
CA GLU A 216 7.22 -8.18 -6.69
C GLU A 216 8.46 -8.42 -7.56
N HIS A 217 9.49 -7.60 -7.40
CA HIS A 217 10.74 -7.76 -8.13
C HIS A 217 11.48 -9.04 -7.78
N ALA A 218 11.46 -9.45 -6.50
CA ALA A 218 12.01 -10.73 -6.10
C ALA A 218 11.26 -11.91 -6.73
N SER A 219 9.93 -11.89 -6.72
CA SER A 219 9.11 -12.92 -7.38
C SER A 219 9.37 -13.00 -8.88
N ASN A 220 9.48 -11.85 -9.55
CA ASN A 220 9.82 -11.78 -10.97
C ASN A 220 11.21 -12.37 -11.25
N GLU A 221 12.19 -12.17 -10.37
CA GLU A 221 13.52 -12.75 -10.55
C GLU A 221 13.53 -14.28 -10.35
N ILE A 222 12.78 -14.81 -9.38
CA ILE A 222 12.66 -16.27 -9.15
C ILE A 222 11.93 -16.95 -10.31
N SER A 223 11.05 -16.24 -11.00
CA SER A 223 10.26 -16.80 -12.11
C SER A 223 11.03 -16.98 -13.42
N LYS A 224 12.25 -16.44 -13.53
CA LYS A 224 13.11 -16.55 -14.73
C LYS A 224 13.85 -17.88 -14.77
#